data_AF-A0A931MBC0-F1
#
_entry.id   AF-A0A931MBC0-F1
#
_cell.length_a   1.000
_cell.length_b   1.000
_cell.length_c   1.000
_cell.angle_alpha   90.00
_cell.angle_beta   90.00
_cell.angle_gamma   90.00
#
_symmetry.space_group_name_H-M   'P 1'
#
loop_
_entity.id
_entity.type
_entity.pdbx_description
1 polymer ?
#
loop_
_entity_poly.entity_id
_entity_poly.type
_entity_poly.pdbx_seq_one_letter_code
_entity_poly.pdbx_strand_id
1 'polypeptide(L)'
;MKELTSHARNKANVVLISPRRYGKTSLVKRVQNKLAKQGSAAIYIDFFGVDSIEDMTARLVSRVYAFSQKNEPLFKKVVKIITAWRPVLRPDPEYGISLTVEPTSKKKGIDLLEDTLSAVGRFINDYEKGCHIVFGE
;
A
#
# COMPACT_ATOMS: atom_id res chain seq x y z
N MET A 1 1.40 10.62 19.35
CA MET A 1 2.06 10.90 18.05
C MET A 1 3.57 10.63 18.06
N LYS A 2 4.31 11.12 19.07
CA LYS A 2 5.76 10.83 19.22
C LYS A 2 6.05 9.32 19.24
N GLU A 3 5.34 8.57 20.08
CA GLU A 3 5.45 7.12 20.20
C GLU A 3 5.16 6.38 18.88
N LEU A 4 4.00 6.62 18.26
CA LEU A 4 3.67 5.99 16.97
C LEU A 4 4.68 6.31 15.87
N THR A 5 5.25 7.52 15.85
CA THR A 5 6.32 7.87 14.91
C THR A 5 7.62 7.11 15.22
N SER A 6 7.92 6.89 16.51
CA SER A 6 9.06 6.08 16.96
C SER A 6 8.91 4.64 16.48
N HIS A 7 7.76 4.01 16.72
CA HIS A 7 7.46 2.66 16.23
C HIS A 7 7.60 2.55 14.71
N ALA A 8 7.05 3.52 13.96
CA ALA A 8 7.17 3.54 12.52
C ALA A 8 8.64 3.59 12.04
N ARG A 9 9.49 4.39 12.71
CA ARG A 9 10.94 4.47 12.39
C ARG A 9 11.69 3.19 12.74
N ASN A 10 11.27 2.52 13.81
CA ASN A 10 11.83 1.26 14.25
C ASN A 10 11.27 0.05 13.48
N LYS A 11 10.49 0.27 12.42
CA LYS A 11 9.84 -0.77 11.61
C LYS A 11 9.00 -1.75 12.46
N ALA A 12 8.42 -1.25 13.55
CA ALA A 12 7.61 -2.05 14.45
C ALA A 12 6.16 -2.14 13.93
N ASN A 13 5.59 -3.34 14.01
CA ASN A 13 4.17 -3.56 13.74
C ASN A 13 3.36 -3.03 14.93
N VAL A 14 2.32 -2.23 14.66
CA VAL A 14 1.47 -1.61 15.70
C VAL A 14 0.01 -1.81 15.33
N VAL A 15 -0.79 -2.24 16.32
CA VAL A 15 -2.25 -2.31 16.24
C VAL A 15 -2.85 -1.18 17.07
N LEU A 16 -3.70 -0.34 16.47
CA LEU A 16 -4.34 0.79 17.15
C LEU A 16 -5.82 0.48 17.41
N ILE A 17 -6.19 0.32 18.67
CA ILE A 17 -7.56 0.00 19.09
C ILE A 17 -8.13 1.15 19.91
N SER A 18 -9.31 1.64 19.51
CA SER A 18 -10.14 2.58 20.28
C SER A 18 -11.54 2.65 19.67
N PRO A 19 -12.55 3.24 20.32
CA PRO A 19 -13.89 3.34 19.73
C PRO A 19 -13.94 4.22 18.46
N ARG A 20 -15.07 4.18 17.74
CA ARG A 20 -15.27 4.98 16.50
C ARG A 20 -15.16 6.48 16.82
N ARG A 21 -14.56 7.25 15.91
CA ARG A 21 -14.37 8.73 15.99
C ARG A 21 -13.38 9.24 17.04
N TYR A 22 -12.56 8.36 17.64
CA TYR A 22 -11.46 8.76 18.54
C TYR A 22 -10.18 9.27 17.81
N GLY A 23 -10.27 9.54 16.51
CA GLY A 23 -9.17 10.18 15.76
C GLY A 23 -7.99 9.28 15.38
N LYS A 24 -8.13 7.94 15.43
CA LYS A 24 -7.07 6.98 14.99
C LYS A 24 -6.59 7.27 13.57
N THR A 25 -7.53 7.34 12.61
CA THR A 25 -7.23 7.61 11.21
C THR A 25 -6.51 8.96 11.04
N SER A 26 -6.96 10.00 11.75
CA SER A 26 -6.32 11.32 11.74
C SER A 26 -4.91 11.28 12.32
N LEU A 27 -4.69 10.51 13.41
CA LEU A 27 -3.38 10.32 14.02
C LEU A 27 -2.41 9.62 13.06
N VAL A 28 -2.85 8.53 12.43
CA VAL A 28 -2.04 7.75 11.48
C VAL A 28 -1.71 8.56 10.24
N LYS A 29 -2.69 9.27 9.66
CA LYS A 29 -2.46 10.18 8.52
C LYS A 29 -1.43 11.27 8.85
N ARG A 30 -1.47 11.84 10.07
CA ARG A 30 -0.45 12.80 10.52
C ARG A 30 0.95 12.19 10.59
N VAL A 31 1.07 10.95 11.07
CA VAL A 31 2.36 10.22 11.09
C VAL A 31 2.84 9.93 9.67
N GLN A 32 1.98 9.41 8.80
CA GLN A 32 2.30 9.14 7.40
C GLN A 32 2.72 10.41 6.65
N ASN A 33 2.03 11.54 6.85
CA ASN A 33 2.43 12.82 6.26
C ASN A 33 3.83 13.26 6.71
N LYS A 34 4.19 13.00 7.96
CA LYS A 34 5.54 13.30 8.48
C LYS A 34 6.58 12.40 7.83
N LEU A 35 6.33 11.09 7.72
CA LEU A 35 7.25 10.13 7.12
C LEU A 35 7.40 10.34 5.60
N ALA A 36 6.31 10.67 4.90
CA ALA A 36 6.33 10.99 3.48
C ALA A 36 7.22 12.20 3.16
N LYS A 37 7.18 13.24 4.00
CA LYS A 37 8.10 14.39 3.90
C LYS A 37 9.57 14.02 4.09
N GLN A 38 9.86 12.87 4.69
CA GLN A 38 11.20 12.30 4.85
C GLN A 38 11.57 11.32 3.72
N GLY A 39 10.69 11.15 2.73
CA GLY A 39 10.87 10.26 1.56
C GLY A 39 10.37 8.83 1.76
N SER A 40 9.86 8.47 2.94
CA SER A 40 9.32 7.13 3.18
C SER A 40 8.05 6.88 2.37
N ALA A 41 7.83 5.62 1.98
CA ALA A 41 6.60 5.21 1.32
C ALA A 41 5.46 5.20 2.33
N ALA A 42 4.55 6.16 2.25
CA ALA A 42 3.38 6.23 3.11
C ALA A 42 2.16 5.67 2.36
N ILE A 43 1.82 4.41 2.63
CA ILE A 43 0.77 3.67 1.91
C ILE A 43 -0.39 3.42 2.86
N TYR A 44 -1.55 3.98 2.57
CA TYR A 44 -2.79 3.73 3.30
C TYR A 44 -3.71 2.86 2.44
N ILE A 45 -4.20 1.78 3.01
CA ILE A 45 -5.11 0.84 2.36
C ILE A 45 -6.38 0.80 3.18
N ASP A 46 -7.48 1.12 2.52
CA ASP A 46 -8.81 1.14 3.10
C ASP A 46 -9.53 -0.17 2.76
N PHE A 47 -9.84 -0.95 3.80
CA PHE A 47 -10.57 -2.20 3.68
C PHE A 47 -12.08 -2.03 3.90
N PHE A 48 -12.58 -0.81 4.05
CA PHE A 48 -14.02 -0.58 4.04
C PHE A 48 -14.65 -1.12 2.75
N GLY A 49 -15.66 -1.98 2.91
CA GLY A 49 -16.36 -2.60 1.79
C GLY A 49 -15.52 -3.57 0.96
N VAL A 50 -14.43 -4.11 1.50
CA VAL A 50 -13.75 -5.29 0.90
C VAL A 50 -14.57 -6.53 1.19
N ASP A 51 -14.89 -7.29 0.15
CA ASP A 51 -15.75 -8.48 0.21
C ASP A 51 -15.03 -9.80 -0.10
N SER A 52 -13.77 -9.72 -0.55
CA SER A 52 -12.99 -10.87 -1.02
C SER A 52 -11.48 -10.67 -0.80
N ILE A 53 -10.75 -11.78 -0.76
CA ILE A 53 -9.28 -11.76 -0.67
C ILE A 53 -8.69 -11.12 -1.94
N GLU A 54 -9.32 -11.37 -3.09
CA GLU A 54 -8.92 -10.78 -4.36
C GLU A 54 -9.07 -9.25 -4.35
N ASP A 55 -10.19 -8.70 -3.87
CA ASP A 55 -10.36 -7.25 -3.74
C ASP A 55 -9.35 -6.65 -2.74
N MET A 56 -9.17 -7.29 -1.57
CA MET A 56 -8.15 -6.90 -0.59
C MET A 56 -6.76 -6.80 -1.23
N THR A 57 -6.38 -7.84 -1.98
CA THR A 57 -5.06 -7.95 -2.60
C THR A 57 -4.90 -6.95 -3.74
N ALA A 58 -5.94 -6.76 -4.55
CA ALA A 58 -5.98 -5.76 -5.61
C ALA A 58 -5.80 -4.34 -5.05
N ARG A 59 -6.49 -4.00 -3.95
CA ARG A 59 -6.36 -2.70 -3.27
C ARG A 59 -4.95 -2.47 -2.74
N LEU A 60 -4.35 -3.47 -2.10
CA LEU A 60 -2.96 -3.41 -1.64
C LEU A 60 -2.01 -3.07 -2.81
N VAL A 61 -2.08 -3.84 -3.89
CA VAL A 61 -1.17 -3.69 -5.03
C VAL A 61 -1.40 -2.37 -5.76
N SER A 62 -2.65 -1.97 -5.96
CA SER A 62 -3.00 -0.68 -6.56
C SER A 62 -2.38 0.49 -5.78
N ARG A 63 -2.40 0.45 -4.44
CA ARG A 63 -1.78 1.50 -3.61
C ARG A 63 -0.25 1.49 -3.69
N VAL A 64 0.38 0.32 -3.78
CA VAL A 64 1.84 0.21 -4.00
C VAL A 64 2.22 0.76 -5.37
N TYR A 65 1.48 0.42 -6.43
CA TYR A 65 1.70 0.98 -7.77
C TYR A 65 1.47 2.49 -7.80
N ALA A 66 0.39 3.00 -7.22
CA ALA A 66 0.09 4.42 -7.16
C ALA A 66 1.19 5.21 -6.43
N PHE A 67 1.78 4.65 -5.37
CA PHE A 67 2.94 5.25 -4.71
C PHE A 67 4.15 5.34 -5.65
N SER A 68 4.46 4.25 -6.35
CA SER A 68 5.65 4.17 -7.21
C SER A 68 5.51 4.92 -8.54
N GLN A 69 4.29 5.15 -9.04
CA GLN A 69 4.02 5.71 -10.38
C GLN A 69 4.73 7.05 -10.65
N LYS A 70 4.93 7.89 -9.63
CA LYS A 70 5.58 9.20 -9.78
C LYS A 70 7.09 9.12 -10.02
N ASN A 71 7.70 7.95 -9.83
CA ASN A 71 9.11 7.70 -10.03
C ASN A 71 9.25 6.53 -11.02
N GLU A 72 9.52 6.83 -12.29
CA GLU A 72 9.52 5.83 -13.36
C GLU A 72 10.48 4.64 -13.09
N PRO A 73 11.74 4.84 -12.64
CA PRO A 73 12.61 3.73 -12.22
C PRO A 73 12.00 2.86 -11.13
N LEU A 74 11.41 3.48 -10.10
CA LEU A 74 10.77 2.77 -9.00
C LEU A 74 9.55 1.98 -9.50
N PHE A 75 8.69 2.61 -10.31
CA PHE A 75 7.51 1.97 -10.89
C PHE A 75 7.89 0.73 -11.71
N LYS A 76 8.87 0.85 -12.63
CA LYS A 76 9.40 -0.27 -13.42
C LYS A 76 9.90 -1.40 -12.51
N LYS A 77 10.60 -1.06 -11.42
CA LYS A 77 11.08 -2.03 -10.43
C LYS A 77 9.92 -2.73 -9.72
N VAL A 78 8.90 -1.99 -9.25
CA VAL A 78 7.73 -2.56 -8.57
C VAL A 78 6.95 -3.49 -9.51
N VAL A 79 6.69 -3.09 -10.75
CA VAL A 79 6.00 -3.93 -11.75
C VAL A 79 6.75 -5.22 -12.03
N LYS A 80 8.10 -5.18 -12.06
CA LYS A 80 8.93 -6.37 -12.21
C LYS A 80 8.90 -7.29 -10.99
N ILE A 81 8.70 -6.74 -9.79
CA ILE A 81 8.66 -7.52 -8.53
C ILE A 81 7.27 -8.16 -8.32
N ILE A 82 6.19 -7.42 -8.58
CA ILE A 82 4.80 -7.84 -8.36
C ILE A 82 4.24 -8.43 -9.66
N THR A 83 4.82 -9.54 -10.10
CA THR A 83 4.48 -10.17 -11.38
C THR A 83 3.07 -10.75 -11.42
N ALA A 84 2.43 -10.98 -10.28
CA ALA A 84 1.07 -11.53 -10.20
C ALA A 84 -0.02 -10.55 -10.63
N TRP A 85 0.31 -9.25 -10.76
CA TRP A 85 -0.63 -8.18 -11.05
C TRP A 85 -0.10 -7.24 -12.11
N ARG A 86 -0.90 -6.95 -13.15
CA ARG A 86 -0.57 -5.92 -14.14
C ARG A 86 -1.26 -4.60 -13.79
N PRO A 87 -0.55 -3.46 -13.77
CA PRO A 87 -1.19 -2.15 -13.70
C PRO A 87 -1.91 -1.85 -15.01
N VAL A 88 -3.12 -1.31 -14.93
CA VAL A 88 -3.92 -0.89 -16.08
C VAL A 88 -4.29 0.58 -15.89
N LEU A 89 -3.74 1.43 -16.76
CA LEU A 89 -4.04 2.86 -16.80
C LEU A 89 -5.22 3.09 -17.75
N ARG A 90 -6.28 3.73 -17.27
CA ARG A 90 -7.45 4.07 -18.09
C ARG A 90 -7.67 5.59 -18.06
N PRO A 91 -8.00 6.21 -19.20
CA PRO A 91 -8.48 7.59 -19.19
C PRO A 91 -9.72 7.69 -18.30
N ASP A 92 -9.73 8.67 -17.41
CA ASP A 92 -10.85 8.95 -16.52
C ASP A 92 -11.38 10.36 -16.84
N PRO A 93 -12.68 10.52 -17.18
CA PRO A 93 -13.23 11.83 -17.53
C PRO A 93 -13.21 12.85 -16.39
N GLU A 94 -13.25 12.42 -15.13
CA GLU A 94 -13.23 13.31 -13.96
C GLU A 94 -11.81 13.57 -13.45
N TYR A 95 -10.96 12.54 -13.43
CA TYR A 95 -9.64 12.57 -12.77
C TYR A 95 -8.45 12.49 -13.75
N GLY A 96 -8.71 12.48 -15.05
CA GLY A 96 -7.72 12.39 -16.12
C GLY A 96 -7.24 10.96 -16.38
N ILE A 97 -6.60 10.32 -15.40
CA ILE A 97 -6.06 8.95 -15.51
C ILE A 97 -6.35 8.18 -14.23
N SER A 98 -7.01 7.03 -14.36
CA SER A 98 -7.18 6.05 -13.28
C SER A 98 -6.18 4.91 -13.39
N LEU A 99 -5.66 4.46 -12.24
CA LEU A 99 -4.77 3.31 -12.12
C LEU A 99 -5.53 2.16 -11.46
N THR A 100 -5.75 1.10 -12.22
CA THR A 100 -6.37 -0.15 -11.78
C THR A 100 -5.36 -1.29 -11.84
N VAL A 101 -5.70 -2.44 -11.27
CA VAL A 101 -4.86 -3.64 -11.33
C VAL A 101 -5.69 -4.83 -11.76
N GLU A 102 -5.08 -5.69 -12.56
CA GLU A 102 -5.69 -6.94 -13.00
C GLU A 102 -4.75 -8.10 -12.66
N PRO A 103 -5.26 -9.22 -12.11
CA PRO A 103 -4.42 -10.38 -11.84
C PRO A 103 -3.97 -11.01 -13.17
N THR A 104 -2.70 -11.38 -13.26
CA THR A 104 -2.18 -12.21 -14.38
C THR A 104 -1.89 -13.65 -13.96
N SER A 105 -1.95 -13.93 -12.66
CA SER A 105 -1.74 -15.27 -12.11
C SER A 105 -3.01 -16.12 -12.28
N LYS A 106 -2.83 -17.43 -12.49
CA LYS A 106 -3.92 -18.40 -12.42
C LYS A 106 -4.30 -18.75 -10.97
N LYS A 107 -3.42 -18.43 -10.00
CA LYS A 107 -3.66 -18.64 -8.57
C LYS A 107 -4.78 -17.70 -8.09
N LYS A 108 -5.51 -18.12 -7.05
CA LYS A 108 -6.64 -17.40 -6.46
C LYS A 108 -6.57 -17.46 -4.94
N GLY A 109 -7.39 -16.66 -4.26
CA GLY A 109 -7.52 -16.66 -2.82
C GLY A 109 -6.20 -16.45 -2.09
N ILE A 110 -5.95 -17.29 -1.08
CA ILE A 110 -4.78 -17.20 -0.20
C ILE A 110 -3.46 -17.32 -0.97
N ASP A 111 -3.37 -18.19 -1.96
CA ASP A 111 -2.12 -18.38 -2.71
C ASP A 111 -1.72 -17.11 -3.48
N LEU A 112 -2.70 -16.41 -4.04
CA LEU A 112 -2.47 -15.13 -4.71
C LEU A 112 -2.06 -14.05 -3.71
N LEU A 113 -2.69 -14.03 -2.53
CA LEU A 113 -2.35 -13.10 -1.45
C LEU A 113 -0.91 -13.34 -0.96
N GLU A 114 -0.50 -14.59 -0.73
CA GLU A 114 0.83 -14.94 -0.24
C GLU A 114 1.93 -14.53 -1.23
N ASP A 115 1.76 -14.86 -2.51
CA ASP A 115 2.68 -14.43 -3.58
C ASP A 115 2.79 -12.90 -3.61
N THR A 116 1.65 -12.22 -3.45
CA THR A 116 1.58 -10.76 -3.49
C THR A 116 2.27 -10.13 -2.28
N LEU A 117 1.99 -10.61 -1.06
CA LEU A 117 2.63 -10.13 0.17
C LEU A 117 4.14 -10.36 0.13
N SER A 118 4.57 -11.52 -0.38
CA SER A 118 5.99 -11.82 -0.59
C SER A 118 6.64 -10.84 -1.56
N ALA A 119 5.98 -10.53 -2.68
CA ALA A 119 6.46 -9.53 -3.64
C ALA A 119 6.52 -8.12 -3.03
N VAL A 120 5.48 -7.71 -2.31
CA VAL A 120 5.46 -6.43 -1.59
C VAL A 120 6.56 -6.37 -0.53
N GLY A 121 6.83 -7.47 0.18
CA GLY A 121 7.93 -7.59 1.13
C GLY A 121 9.30 -7.34 0.48
N ARG A 122 9.54 -7.90 -0.72
CA ARG A 122 10.76 -7.62 -1.50
C ARG A 122 10.88 -6.14 -1.86
N PHE A 123 9.78 -5.52 -2.31
CA PHE A 123 9.76 -4.07 -2.58
C PHE A 123 10.10 -3.25 -1.32
N ILE A 124 9.53 -3.60 -0.16
CA ILE A 124 9.77 -2.90 1.10
C ILE A 124 11.24 -2.99 1.51
N ASN A 125 11.85 -4.17 1.40
CA ASN A 125 13.26 -4.38 1.74
C ASN A 125 14.19 -3.57 0.84
N ASP A 126 13.83 -3.43 -0.43
CA ASP A 126 14.59 -2.72 -1.44
C ASP A 126 14.44 -1.20 -1.40
N TYR A 127 13.42 -0.67 -0.71
CA TYR A 127 13.14 0.76 -0.66
C TYR A 127 13.85 1.42 0.53
N GLU A 128 15.03 1.97 0.28
CA GLU A 128 15.94 2.52 1.31
C GLU A 128 15.30 3.56 2.24
N LYS A 129 14.37 4.38 1.73
CA LYS A 129 13.70 5.41 2.53
C LYS A 129 12.66 4.84 3.50
N GLY A 130 12.43 3.53 3.48
CA GLY A 130 11.51 2.81 4.34
C GLY A 130 10.05 2.91 3.89
N CYS A 131 9.24 1.93 4.28
CA CYS A 131 7.82 1.85 3.97
C CYS A 131 6.98 1.82 5.25
N HIS A 132 5.92 2.61 5.27
CA HIS A 132 4.92 2.65 6.33
C HIS A 132 3.54 2.36 5.73
N ILE A 133 3.15 1.09 5.83
CA ILE A 133 1.87 0.57 5.33
C ILE A 133 0.85 0.56 6.46
N VAL A 134 -0.35 1.03 6.17
CA VAL A 134 -1.47 1.08 7.11
C VAL A 134 -2.65 0.36 6.50
N PHE A 135 -3.21 -0.56 7.26
CA PHE A 135 -4.49 -1.19 6.97
C PHE A 135 -5.55 -0.50 7.83
N GLY A 136 -6.54 0.09 7.19
CA GLY A 136 -7.66 0.77 7.84
C GLY A 136 -9.00 0.12 7.50
N GLU A 137 -9.98 0.44 8.32
CA GLU A 137 -11.42 0.20 8.13
C GLU A 137 -12.13 1.56 7.95
#